data_AF-A0A9D1C543-F1
#
_entry.id   AF-A0A9D1C543-F1
#
_cell.length_a   1.000
_cell.length_b   1.000
_cell.length_c   1.000
_cell.angle_alpha   90.00
_cell.angle_beta   90.00
_cell.angle_gamma   90.00
#
_symmetry.space_group_name_H-M   'P 1'
#
loop_
_entity.id
_entity.type
_entity.pdbx_description
1 polymer ?
#
loop_
_entity_poly.entity_id
_entity_poly.type
_entity_poly.pdbx_seq_one_letter_code
_entity_poly.pdbx_strand_id
1 'polypeptide(L)' 'MRKSDVHKVRREVTDNIGKRVKVKANKGRRKISVAEGIITETYPSIFLIEIDDDTSCARTMSFSYTDVLTRDVRMTLCS' A
#
# COMPACT_ATOMS: atom_id res chain seq x y z
N MET A 1 7.31 -17.55 -7.18
CA MET A 1 6.09 -16.79 -6.84
C MET A 1 5.01 -17.16 -7.85
N ARG A 2 3.84 -17.64 -7.44
CA ARG A 2 2.80 -18.05 -8.41
C ARG A 2 1.99 -16.81 -8.79
N LYS A 3 1.62 -16.68 -10.08
CA LYS A 3 0.77 -15.57 -10.55
C LYS A 3 -0.53 -15.46 -9.74
N SER A 4 -1.08 -16.58 -9.29
CA SER A 4 -2.27 -16.67 -8.44
C SER A 4 -2.18 -15.83 -7.16
N ASP A 5 -0.98 -15.72 -6.58
CA ASP A 5 -0.78 -15.07 -5.28
C ASP A 5 -0.86 -13.54 -5.44
N VAL A 6 -0.25 -13.01 -6.50
CA VAL A 6 -0.33 -11.58 -6.85
C VAL A 6 -1.77 -11.19 -7.21
N HIS A 7 -2.49 -12.05 -7.93
CA HIS A 7 -3.91 -11.79 -8.25
C HIS A 7 -4.78 -11.73 -7.00
N LYS A 8 -4.49 -12.53 -5.97
CA LYS A 8 -5.20 -12.46 -4.69
C LYS A 8 -4.97 -11.12 -3.99
N VAL A 9 -3.71 -10.71 -3.84
CA VAL A 9 -3.35 -9.42 -3.25
C VAL A 9 -3.98 -8.27 -4.03
N ARG A 10 -3.94 -8.33 -5.36
CA ARG A 10 -4.55 -7.31 -6.21
C ARG A 10 -6.05 -7.17 -5.97
N ARG A 11 -6.80 -8.29 -5.91
CA ARG A 11 -8.23 -8.25 -5.58
C ARG A 11 -8.48 -7.65 -4.21
N GLU A 12 -7.75 -8.10 -3.19
CA GLU A 12 -7.88 -7.57 -1.83
C GLU A 12 -7.63 -6.06 -1.77
N VAL A 13 -6.62 -5.54 -2.49
CA VAL A 13 -6.37 -4.09 -2.55
C VAL A 13 -7.50 -3.37 -3.29
N THR A 14 -7.95 -3.89 -4.44
CA THR A 14 -9.05 -3.30 -5.21
C THR A 14 -10.36 -3.24 -4.42
N ASP A 15 -10.69 -4.29 -3.65
CA ASP A 15 -11.91 -4.35 -2.82
C ASP A 15 -11.88 -3.36 -1.63
N ASN A 16 -10.72 -2.75 -1.38
CA ASN A 16 -10.51 -1.79 -0.28
C ASN A 16 -10.15 -0.38 -0.78
N ILE A 17 -10.38 -0.08 -2.07
CA ILE A 17 -10.32 1.31 -2.57
C ILE A 17 -11.26 2.20 -1.76
N GLY A 18 -10.81 3.42 -1.45
CA GLY A 18 -11.51 4.39 -0.62
C GLY A 18 -11.39 4.15 0.89
N LYS A 19 -10.77 3.03 1.32
CA LYS A 19 -10.57 2.75 2.75
C LYS A 19 -9.24 3.28 3.24
N ARG A 20 -9.24 3.69 4.51
CA ARG A 20 -8.06 4.13 5.23
C ARG A 20 -7.22 2.93 5.66
N VAL A 21 -5.91 3.04 5.46
CA VAL A 21 -4.93 1.99 5.75
C VAL A 21 -3.70 2.58 6.42
N LYS A 22 -3.14 1.80 7.34
CA LYS A 22 -1.79 2.00 7.86
C LYS A 22 -0.81 1.18 7.04
N VAL A 23 0.20 1.83 6.51
CA VAL A 23 1.25 1.24 5.67
C VAL A 23 2.56 1.22 6.45
N LYS A 24 3.21 0.06 6.52
CA LYS A 24 4.57 -0.11 7.02
C LYS A 24 5.45 -0.62 5.89
N ALA A 25 6.38 0.20 5.42
CA ALA A 25 7.27 -0.12 4.30
C ALA A 25 8.74 -0.18 4.74
N ASN A 26 9.46 -1.21 4.29
CA ASN A 26 10.90 -1.36 4.49
C ASN A 26 11.66 -0.58 3.41
N LYS A 27 12.36 0.50 3.80
CA LYS A 27 13.12 1.36 2.89
C LYS A 27 14.62 1.02 2.81
N GLY A 28 15.04 -0.16 3.30
CA GLY A 28 16.43 -0.63 3.22
C GLY A 28 17.00 -1.14 4.55
N ARG A 29 18.32 -0.99 4.77
CA ARG A 29 19.05 -1.49 5.95
C ARG A 29 18.54 -0.83 7.24
N ARG A 30 17.55 -1.47 7.87
CA ARG A 30 16.96 -1.11 9.17
C ARG A 30 16.09 0.15 9.19
N LYS A 31 15.64 0.67 8.04
CA LYS A 31 14.73 1.82 7.96
C LYS A 31 13.32 1.35 7.63
N ILE A 32 12.41 1.51 8.59
CA ILE A 32 10.97 1.23 8.41
C ILE A 32 10.26 2.58 8.40
N SER A 33 9.46 2.85 7.36
CA SER A 33 8.54 3.99 7.34
C SER A 33 7.12 3.53 7.64
N VAL A 34 6.44 4.26 8.52
CA VAL A 34 5.03 4.05 8.84
C VAL A 34 4.27 5.28 8.39
N ALA A 35 3.18 5.08 7.65
CA ALA A 35 2.32 6.15 7.16
C ALA A 35 0.85 5.69 7.19
N GLU A 36 -0.09 6.63 7.25
CA GLU A 36 -1.53 6.36 7.16
C GLU A 36 -2.12 7.13 5.99
N GLY A 37 -3.08 6.54 5.31
CA GLY A 37 -3.65 7.13 4.10
C GLY A 37 -4.80 6.33 3.51
N ILE A 38 -5.33 6.80 2.38
CA ILE A 38 -6.46 6.20 1.69
C ILE A 38 -6.00 5.54 0.39
N ILE A 39 -6.42 4.30 0.13
CA ILE A 39 -6.20 3.67 -1.18
C ILE A 39 -7.05 4.40 -2.21
N THR A 40 -6.45 5.12 -3.15
CA THR A 40 -7.19 5.95 -4.11
C THR A 40 -7.41 5.23 -5.43
N GLU A 41 -6.36 4.62 -5.98
CA GLU A 41 -6.37 4.05 -7.32
C GLU A 41 -5.62 2.73 -7.38
N THR A 42 -5.99 1.88 -8.35
CA THR A 42 -5.30 0.62 -8.62
C THR A 42 -4.99 0.47 -10.10
N TYR A 43 -3.80 -0.06 -10.39
CA TYR A 43 -3.28 -0.32 -11.73
C TYR A 43 -2.85 -1.78 -11.84
N PRO A 44 -2.49 -2.29 -13.04
CA PRO A 44 -2.10 -3.69 -13.19
C PRO A 44 -0.94 -4.15 -12.31
N SER A 45 0.03 -3.27 -12.04
CA SER A 45 1.27 -3.61 -11.32
C SER A 45 1.43 -2.89 -9.98
N ILE A 46 0.72 -1.79 -9.77
CA ILE A 46 0.84 -0.93 -8.59
C ILE A 46 -0.54 -0.45 -8.13
N PHE A 47 -0.58 0.13 -6.94
CA PHE A 47 -1.72 0.88 -6.42
C PHE A 47 -1.21 2.17 -5.76
N LEU A 48 -2.10 3.15 -5.63
CA LEU A 48 -1.81 4.46 -5.06
C LEU A 48 -2.48 4.61 -3.70
N ILE A 49 -1.74 5.21 -2.77
CA ILE A 49 -2.24 5.64 -1.47
C ILE A 49 -1.97 7.13 -1.32
N GLU A 50 -3.01 7.89 -1.03
CA GLU A 50 -2.87 9.27 -0.58
C GLU A 50 -2.62 9.28 0.92
N ILE A 51 -1.44 9.74 1.33
CA ILE A 51 -0.98 9.77 2.71
C ILE A 51 -1.40 11.10 3.35
N ASP A 52 -1.99 10.99 4.53
CA ASP A 52 -2.25 12.12 5.42
C ASP A 52 -0.89 12.53 6.01
N ASP A 53 -0.30 13.61 5.48
CA ASP A 53 0.88 14.26 6.05
C ASP A 53 0.43 15.49 6.83
N ASP A 54 1.11 15.83 7.94
CA ASP A 54 0.82 17.03 8.74
C ASP A 54 1.15 18.32 7.96
N THR A 55 1.89 18.18 6.86
CA THR A 55 2.14 19.24 5.89
C THR A 55 0.90 19.41 5.00
N SER A 56 0.52 20.65 4.69
CA SER A 56 -0.69 21.04 3.94
C SER A 56 -0.78 20.53 2.47
N CYS A 57 0.01 19.53 2.09
CA CYS A 57 0.06 18.91 0.79
C CYS A 57 -0.16 17.40 0.95
N ALA A 58 -1.28 16.89 0.45
CA ALA A 58 -1.54 15.46 0.39
C ALA A 58 -0.47 14.78 -0.47
N ARG A 59 0.16 13.73 0.08
CA ARG A 59 1.26 13.04 -0.59
C ARG A 59 0.80 11.70 -1.14
N THR A 60 0.81 11.53 -2.45
CA THR A 60 0.54 10.22 -3.07
C THR A 60 1.79 9.34 -3.07
N MET A 61 1.66 8.09 -2.61
CA MET A 61 2.68 7.05 -2.70
C MET A 61 2.17 5.88 -3.54
N SER A 62 3.05 5.30 -4.36
CA SER A 62 2.76 4.08 -5.11
C SER A 62 3.46 2.88 -4.47
N PHE A 63 2.77 1.73 -4.50
CA PHE A 63 3.30 0.45 -4.01
C PHE A 63 2.96 -0.65 -5.01
N SER A 64 3.84 -1.66 -5.15
CA SER A 64 3.54 -2.81 -6.00
C SER A 64 2.85 -3.92 -5.20
N TYR A 65 2.03 -4.72 -5.87
CA TYR A 65 1.44 -5.91 -5.25
C TYR A 65 2.50 -6.94 -4.83
N THR A 66 3.65 -6.93 -5.52
CA THR A 66 4.80 -7.77 -5.16
C THR A 66 5.36 -7.36 -3.80
N ASP A 67 5.48 -6.06 -3.51
CA ASP A 67 6.03 -5.58 -2.23
C ASP A 67 5.15 -6.02 -1.05
N VAL A 68 3.82 -6.05 -1.26
CA VAL A 68 2.88 -6.56 -0.26
C VAL A 68 3.04 -8.07 -0.09
N LEU A 69 3.20 -8.79 -1.20
CA LEU A 69 3.37 -10.25 -1.21
C LEU A 69 4.71 -10.69 -0.59
N THR A 70 5.80 -9.96 -0.84
CA THR A 70 7.14 -10.21 -0.25
C THR A 70 7.25 -9.68 1.17
N ARG A 71 6.23 -8.98 1.68
CA ARG A 71 6.16 -8.35 3.01
C ARG A 71 7.15 -7.20 3.20
N ASP A 72 7.66 -6.64 2.11
CA ASP A 72 8.40 -5.39 2.11
C ASP A 72 7.48 -4.21 2.44
N VAL A 73 6.21 -4.34 2.07
CA VAL A 73 5.12 -3.46 2.48
C VAL A 73 4.09 -4.29 3.25
N ARG A 74 3.65 -3.79 4.40
CA ARG A 74 2.54 -4.35 5.15
C ARG A 74 1.45 -3.30 5.28
N MET A 75 0.21 -3.72 5.04
CA MET A 75 -0.95 -2.86 5.13
C MET A 75 -1.91 -3.39 6.18
N THR A 76 -2.58 -2.49 6.89
CA THR A 76 -3.63 -2.83 7.85
C THR A 76 -4.75 -1.83 7.68
N LEU A 77 -5.99 -2.32 7.52
CA LEU A 77 -7.17 -1.45 7.47
C LEU A 77 -7.33 -0.72 8.81
N CYS A 78 -7.56 0.57 8.75
CA CYS A 78 -7.97 1.35 9.92
C CYS A 78 -9.48 1.18 10.08
N SER A 79 -9.90 0.67 11.24
CA SER A 79 -11.31 0.55 11.66
C SER A 79 -11.83 1.84 12.26
#